data_AF-A0A2X3CKZ9-F1
#
_entry.id   AF-A0A2X3CKZ9-F1
#
_cell.length_a   1.000
_cell.length_b   1.000
_cell.length_c   1.000
_cell.angle_alpha   90.00
_cell.angle_beta   90.00
_cell.angle_gamma   90.00
#
_symmetry.space_group_name_H-M   'P 1'
#
loop_
_entity.id
_entity.type
_entity.pdbx_description
1 polymer ?
#
loop_
_entity_poly.entity_id
_entity_poly.type
_entity_poly.pdbx_seq_one_letter_code
_entity_poly.pdbx_strand_id
1 'polypeptide(L)'
;MDAWQQLKTQATAALAEWKKANPDKALDAAPFWMTGEAWGHGVMQSDYYRHGFDAMINFDYQDQAAKAATCMANIDLTWQQMADKLQSFNVLSYLSSHDTRLFREGGTTAAELLLLAPGAVQIFYGDESSRPFGPPARTRCRVPARR
;
A
#
# COMPACT_ATOMS: atom_id res chain seq x y z
N MET A 1 -11.50 15.81 -11.19
CA MET A 1 -11.32 14.34 -11.19
C MET A 1 -11.07 13.79 -12.60
N ASP A 2 -11.55 14.47 -13.64
CA ASP A 2 -11.37 14.11 -15.07
C ASP A 2 -9.93 13.83 -15.50
N ALA A 3 -8.95 14.56 -14.95
CA ALA A 3 -7.53 14.31 -15.22
C ALA A 3 -7.09 12.88 -14.84
N TRP A 4 -7.60 12.33 -13.74
CA TRP A 4 -7.32 10.96 -13.31
C TRP A 4 -7.97 9.93 -14.23
N GLN A 5 -9.21 10.18 -14.65
CA GLN A 5 -9.89 9.34 -15.62
C GLN A 5 -9.14 9.32 -16.96
N GLN A 6 -8.67 10.49 -17.41
CA GLN A 6 -7.84 10.60 -18.62
C GLN A 6 -6.54 9.82 -18.47
N LEU A 7 -5.85 9.94 -17.32
CA LEU A 7 -4.63 9.18 -17.04
C LEU A 7 -4.88 7.67 -17.13
N LYS A 8 -5.90 7.15 -16.46
CA LYS A 8 -6.26 5.72 -16.51
C LYS A 8 -6.51 5.26 -17.94
N THR A 9 -7.29 6.02 -18.72
CA THR A 9 -7.59 5.69 -20.11
C THR A 9 -6.32 5.62 -20.96
N GLN A 10 -5.45 6.63 -20.88
CA GLN A 10 -4.22 6.67 -21.68
C GLN A 10 -3.21 5.61 -21.25
N ALA A 11 -3.02 5.40 -19.95
CA ALA A 11 -2.11 4.39 -19.43
C ALA A 11 -2.56 2.95 -19.78
N THR A 12 -3.87 2.69 -19.75
CA THR A 12 -4.43 1.39 -20.16
C THR A 12 -4.19 1.13 -21.64
N ALA A 13 -4.45 2.11 -22.51
CA ALA A 13 -4.20 1.99 -23.94
C ALA A 13 -2.71 1.76 -24.24
N ALA A 14 -1.83 2.56 -23.61
CA ALA A 14 -0.39 2.47 -23.80
C ALA A 14 0.19 1.11 -23.34
N LEU A 15 -0.25 0.59 -22.19
CA LEU A 15 0.21 -0.72 -21.72
C LEU A 15 -0.26 -1.85 -22.65
N ALA A 16 -1.51 -1.80 -23.12
CA ALA A 16 -2.05 -2.79 -24.04
C ALA A 16 -1.29 -2.81 -25.39
N GLU A 17 -1.00 -1.62 -25.94
CA GLU A 17 -0.20 -1.48 -27.15
C GLU A 17 1.22 -2.02 -26.96
N TRP A 18 1.88 -1.66 -25.85
CA TRP A 18 3.22 -2.15 -25.54
C TRP A 18 3.25 -3.68 -25.41
N LYS A 19 2.28 -4.29 -24.72
CA LYS A 19 2.18 -5.75 -24.57
C LYS A 19 1.98 -6.45 -25.92
N LYS A 20 1.14 -5.88 -26.80
CA LYS A 20 0.93 -6.39 -28.15
C LYS A 20 2.21 -6.37 -28.99
N ALA A 21 3.03 -5.32 -28.83
CA ALA A 21 4.31 -5.19 -29.54
C ALA A 21 5.46 -6.00 -28.92
N ASN A 22 5.32 -6.46 -27.67
CA ASN A 22 6.36 -7.16 -26.91
C ASN A 22 5.83 -8.44 -26.24
N PRO A 23 5.28 -9.41 -27.01
CA PRO A 23 4.64 -10.59 -26.43
C PRO A 23 5.57 -11.41 -25.53
N ASP A 24 6.85 -11.55 -25.91
CA ASP A 24 7.83 -12.33 -25.14
C ASP A 24 8.31 -11.63 -23.85
N LYS A 25 7.98 -10.35 -23.67
CA LYS A 25 8.34 -9.56 -22.47
C LYS A 25 7.12 -9.27 -21.59
N ALA A 26 5.92 -9.50 -22.09
CA ALA A 26 4.72 -9.30 -21.31
C ALA A 26 4.64 -10.38 -20.23
N LEU A 27 4.65 -9.96 -18.96
CA LEU A 27 4.51 -10.88 -17.82
C LEU A 27 3.10 -11.51 -17.77
N ASP A 28 2.08 -10.74 -18.15
CA ASP A 28 0.69 -11.14 -18.12
C ASP A 28 -0.17 -10.32 -19.12
N ALA A 29 -1.46 -10.65 -19.19
CA ALA A 29 -2.47 -9.91 -19.96
C ALA A 29 -3.27 -8.90 -19.11
N ALA A 30 -2.87 -8.62 -17.86
CA ALA A 30 -3.62 -7.73 -16.98
C ALA A 30 -3.65 -6.29 -17.54
N PRO A 31 -4.76 -5.55 -17.35
CA PRO A 31 -4.82 -4.14 -17.70
C PRO A 31 -3.90 -3.31 -16.79
N PHE A 32 -3.69 -2.04 -17.14
CA PHE A 32 -2.94 -1.12 -16.29
C PHE A 32 -3.65 -0.97 -14.94
N TRP A 33 -2.97 -1.32 -13.85
CA TRP A 33 -3.51 -1.19 -12.49
C TRP A 33 -3.04 0.13 -11.87
N MET A 34 -3.97 0.92 -11.35
CA MET A 34 -3.77 2.27 -10.86
C MET A 34 -4.22 2.36 -9.40
N THR A 35 -3.26 2.69 -8.52
CA THR A 35 -3.53 2.97 -7.11
C THR A 35 -3.38 4.45 -6.81
N GLY A 36 -4.21 4.96 -5.90
CA GLY A 36 -4.20 6.35 -5.47
C GLY A 36 -3.73 6.51 -4.04
N GLU A 37 -2.94 7.56 -3.80
CA GLU A 37 -2.54 8.01 -2.46
C GLU A 37 -3.30 9.30 -2.12
N ALA A 38 -4.31 9.19 -1.26
CA ALA A 38 -5.03 10.33 -0.71
C ALA A 38 -4.94 10.25 0.81
N TRP A 39 -4.26 11.22 1.43
CA TRP A 39 -3.99 11.22 2.87
C TRP A 39 -5.28 11.09 3.70
N GLY A 40 -5.27 10.14 4.63
CA GLY A 40 -6.43 9.85 5.49
C GLY A 40 -7.54 9.03 4.81
N HIS A 41 -7.30 8.52 3.60
CA HIS A 41 -8.21 7.58 2.96
C HIS A 41 -8.11 6.20 3.64
N GLY A 42 -9.27 5.64 3.98
CA GLY A 42 -9.39 4.34 4.63
C GLY A 42 -10.28 3.41 3.83
N VAL A 43 -10.97 2.49 4.52
CA VAL A 43 -11.83 1.50 3.87
C VAL A 43 -13.22 2.08 3.60
N MET A 44 -13.32 2.84 2.52
CA MET A 44 -14.54 3.50 2.07
C MET A 44 -14.55 3.74 0.56
N GLN A 45 -15.74 3.75 -0.04
CA GLN A 45 -15.89 4.17 -1.42
C GLN A 45 -15.87 5.70 -1.52
N SER A 46 -15.13 6.22 -2.48
CA SER A 46 -14.97 7.65 -2.77
C SER A 46 -14.99 7.90 -4.27
N ASP A 47 -15.07 9.16 -4.69
CA ASP A 47 -15.07 9.51 -6.11
C ASP A 47 -13.82 9.06 -6.87
N TYR A 48 -12.69 8.80 -6.20
CA TYR A 48 -11.50 8.23 -6.84
C TYR A 48 -11.79 6.94 -7.62
N TYR A 49 -12.59 6.02 -7.07
CA TYR A 49 -12.93 4.75 -7.76
C TYR A 49 -13.78 4.96 -9.01
N ARG A 50 -14.51 6.08 -9.10
CA ARG A 50 -15.28 6.46 -10.29
C ARG A 50 -14.42 7.08 -11.38
N HIS A 51 -13.15 7.37 -11.09
CA HIS A 51 -12.23 8.06 -11.99
C HIS A 51 -10.96 7.25 -12.26
N GLY A 52 -11.12 5.92 -12.27
CA GLY A 52 -10.12 5.00 -12.82
C GLY A 52 -9.18 4.34 -11.82
N PHE A 53 -9.24 4.70 -10.54
CA PHE A 53 -8.43 4.03 -9.51
C PHE A 53 -9.01 2.65 -9.20
N ASP A 54 -8.18 1.62 -9.35
CA ASP A 54 -8.55 0.24 -9.01
C ASP A 54 -8.43 -0.01 -7.50
N ALA A 55 -7.55 0.75 -6.83
CA ALA A 55 -7.39 0.73 -5.38
C ALA A 55 -7.01 2.12 -4.83
N MET A 56 -7.33 2.35 -3.56
CA MET A 56 -6.80 3.48 -2.78
C MET A 56 -5.99 2.96 -1.60
N ILE A 57 -4.91 3.65 -1.25
CA ILE A 57 -4.10 3.32 -0.08
C ILE A 57 -4.95 3.42 1.18
N ASN A 58 -4.92 2.36 1.99
CA ASN A 58 -5.62 2.28 3.28
C ASN A 58 -4.69 2.75 4.41
N PHE A 59 -4.82 4.02 4.81
CA PHE A 59 -4.01 4.62 5.88
C PHE A 59 -4.38 4.13 7.28
N ASP A 60 -5.57 3.55 7.45
CA ASP A 60 -6.02 3.05 8.77
C ASP A 60 -5.32 1.74 9.16
N TYR A 61 -4.82 0.98 8.17
CA TYR A 61 -4.40 -0.40 8.40
C TYR A 61 -3.18 -0.52 9.31
N GLN A 62 -2.21 0.40 9.21
CA GLN A 62 -1.00 0.38 10.04
C GLN A 62 -1.36 0.36 11.54
N ASP A 63 -2.33 1.18 11.97
CA ASP A 63 -2.74 1.24 13.37
C ASP A 63 -3.66 0.10 13.78
N GLN A 64 -4.51 -0.39 12.86
CA GLN A 64 -5.34 -1.58 13.09
C GLN A 64 -4.47 -2.83 13.31
N ALA A 65 -3.47 -3.03 12.44
CA ALA A 65 -2.50 -4.12 12.57
C ALA A 65 -1.67 -3.99 13.85
N ALA A 66 -1.24 -2.78 14.23
CA ALA A 66 -0.46 -2.59 15.45
C ALA A 66 -1.23 -3.01 16.71
N LYS A 67 -2.55 -2.76 16.76
CA LYS A 67 -3.43 -3.19 17.86
C LYS A 67 -3.62 -4.70 17.93
N ALA A 68 -3.46 -5.40 16.81
CA ALA A 68 -3.57 -6.86 16.71
C ALA A 68 -2.22 -7.59 16.76
N ALA A 69 -1.10 -6.88 16.76
CA ALA A 69 0.24 -7.46 16.68
C ALA A 69 0.59 -8.38 17.86
N THR A 70 -0.02 -8.18 19.03
CA THR A 70 0.17 -9.04 20.21
C THR A 70 -0.81 -10.22 20.28
N CYS A 71 -1.96 -10.10 19.62
CA CYS A 71 -2.99 -11.12 19.56
C CYS A 71 -3.76 -10.97 18.25
N MET A 72 -3.50 -11.88 17.30
CA MET A 72 -4.06 -11.79 15.95
C MET A 72 -5.61 -11.83 15.96
N ALA A 73 -6.24 -12.47 16.94
CA ALA A 73 -7.70 -12.50 17.07
C ALA A 73 -8.34 -11.10 17.15
N ASN A 74 -7.57 -10.07 17.56
CA ASN A 74 -8.07 -8.69 17.62
C ASN A 74 -8.31 -8.07 16.23
N ILE A 75 -7.78 -8.66 15.15
CA ILE A 75 -7.99 -8.15 13.78
C ILE A 75 -9.32 -8.60 13.17
N ASP A 76 -9.99 -9.58 13.77
CA ASP A 76 -11.12 -10.30 13.17
C ASP A 76 -12.24 -9.36 12.70
N LEU A 77 -12.68 -8.44 13.58
CA LEU A 77 -13.71 -7.45 13.22
C LEU A 77 -13.25 -6.50 12.12
N THR A 78 -11.97 -6.13 12.08
CA THR A 78 -11.41 -5.26 11.02
C THR A 78 -11.45 -5.98 9.69
N TRP A 79 -11.00 -7.23 9.62
CA TRP A 79 -11.05 -8.02 8.38
C TRP A 79 -12.46 -8.32 7.93
N GLN A 80 -13.39 -8.63 8.85
CA GLN A 80 -14.79 -8.80 8.50
C GLN A 80 -15.36 -7.52 7.86
N GLN A 81 -15.15 -6.36 8.48
CA GLN A 81 -15.61 -5.08 7.93
C GLN A 81 -14.95 -4.74 6.59
N MET A 82 -13.66 -5.07 6.42
CA MET A 82 -12.97 -4.92 5.14
C MET A 82 -13.60 -5.83 4.09
N ALA A 83 -13.74 -7.12 4.37
CA ALA A 83 -14.34 -8.07 3.45
C ALA A 83 -15.76 -7.65 3.04
N ASP A 84 -16.61 -7.22 3.98
CA ASP A 84 -17.98 -6.78 3.70
C ASP A 84 -18.03 -5.54 2.78
N LYS A 85 -17.04 -4.64 2.90
CA LYS A 85 -16.98 -3.41 2.10
C LYS A 85 -16.34 -3.63 0.73
N LEU A 86 -15.30 -4.45 0.66
CA LEU A 86 -14.46 -4.66 -0.54
C LEU A 86 -15.10 -5.61 -1.57
N GLN A 87 -16.43 -5.53 -1.71
CA GLN A 87 -17.21 -6.32 -2.65
C GLN A 87 -17.18 -5.72 -4.07
N SER A 88 -17.04 -4.40 -4.18
CA SER A 88 -17.13 -3.66 -5.45
C SER A 88 -15.96 -2.71 -5.71
N PHE A 89 -15.05 -2.54 -4.74
CA PHE A 89 -13.84 -1.74 -4.85
C PHE A 89 -12.72 -2.39 -4.04
N ASN A 90 -11.48 -2.00 -4.32
CA ASN A 90 -10.31 -2.55 -3.64
C ASN A 90 -9.56 -1.45 -2.85
N VAL A 91 -8.74 -1.87 -1.89
CA VAL A 91 -7.82 -0.98 -1.17
C VAL A 91 -6.42 -1.58 -1.18
N LEU A 92 -5.40 -0.75 -1.00
CA LEU A 92 -4.01 -1.15 -0.85
C LEU A 92 -3.57 -0.95 0.60
N SER A 93 -3.56 -2.04 1.37
CA SER A 93 -3.14 -2.04 2.76
C SER A 93 -1.61 -2.18 2.86
N TYR A 94 -1.01 -1.49 3.82
CA TYR A 94 0.43 -1.52 4.06
C TYR A 94 0.73 -1.47 5.55
N LEU A 95 1.93 -1.89 5.93
CA LEU A 95 2.41 -1.76 7.31
C LEU A 95 3.43 -0.66 7.48
N SER A 96 4.33 -0.46 6.52
CA SER A 96 5.30 0.64 6.53
C SER A 96 5.27 1.39 5.20
N SER A 97 5.63 2.67 5.21
CA SER A 97 5.88 3.43 4.00
C SER A 97 7.05 4.39 4.19
N HIS A 98 7.43 5.11 3.13
CA HIS A 98 8.46 6.14 3.20
C HIS A 98 7.98 7.41 3.93
N ASP A 99 6.67 7.62 4.01
CA ASP A 99 6.04 8.80 4.63
C ASP A 99 5.43 8.52 6.01
N THR A 100 5.33 7.24 6.40
CA THR A 100 4.84 6.82 7.72
C THR A 100 5.94 6.15 8.54
N ARG A 101 5.63 5.82 9.80
CA ARG A 101 6.55 5.09 10.66
C ARG A 101 6.82 3.69 10.10
N LEU A 102 7.96 3.11 10.48
CA LEU A 102 8.23 1.69 10.24
C LEU A 102 7.41 0.85 11.21
N PHE A 103 6.77 -0.21 10.71
CA PHE A 103 6.09 -1.20 11.53
C PHE A 103 7.09 -2.18 12.13
N ARG A 104 7.07 -2.33 13.45
CA ARG A 104 8.03 -3.13 14.24
C ARG A 104 7.36 -4.05 15.23
N GLU A 105 6.05 -3.96 15.34
CA GLU A 105 5.23 -4.75 16.23
C GLU A 105 5.10 -6.19 15.69
N GLY A 106 4.91 -7.17 16.58
CA GLY A 106 4.46 -8.52 16.21
C GLY A 106 5.47 -9.45 15.52
N GLY A 107 6.64 -8.99 15.09
CA GLY A 107 7.64 -9.87 14.44
C GLY A 107 7.06 -10.56 13.20
N THR A 108 7.06 -11.90 13.17
CA THR A 108 6.47 -12.68 12.06
C THR A 108 4.96 -12.48 11.93
N THR A 109 4.25 -12.17 13.03
CA THR A 109 2.81 -11.88 13.01
C THR A 109 2.49 -10.63 12.19
N ALA A 110 3.44 -9.70 12.01
CA ALA A 110 3.25 -8.57 11.08
C ALA A 110 3.02 -9.06 9.64
N ALA A 111 3.80 -10.06 9.20
CA ALA A 111 3.63 -10.62 7.86
C ALA A 111 2.28 -11.33 7.72
N GLU A 112 1.85 -12.07 8.74
CA GLU A 112 0.54 -12.74 8.77
C GLU A 112 -0.61 -11.72 8.70
N LEU A 113 -0.53 -10.67 9.53
CA LEU A 113 -1.51 -9.58 9.53
C LEU A 113 -1.58 -8.89 8.17
N LEU A 114 -0.46 -8.64 7.50
CA LEU A 114 -0.49 -8.00 6.19
C LEU A 114 -1.00 -8.94 5.09
N LEU A 115 -0.42 -10.14 4.97
CA LEU A 115 -0.67 -11.03 3.83
C LEU A 115 -2.07 -11.66 3.84
N LEU A 116 -2.74 -11.69 4.99
CA LEU A 116 -4.13 -12.16 5.10
C LEU A 116 -5.15 -11.00 5.04
N ALA A 117 -4.70 -9.76 4.92
CA ALA A 117 -5.59 -8.61 4.83
C ALA A 117 -6.48 -8.70 3.57
N PRO A 118 -7.80 -8.48 3.67
CA PRO A 118 -8.65 -8.38 2.50
C PRO A 118 -8.22 -7.22 1.58
N GLY A 119 -8.15 -7.51 0.27
CA GLY A 119 -7.77 -6.53 -0.75
C GLY A 119 -6.32 -6.67 -1.22
N ALA A 120 -5.78 -5.61 -1.80
CA ALA A 120 -4.38 -5.56 -2.20
C ALA A 120 -3.47 -5.21 -1.02
N VAL A 121 -2.23 -5.69 -1.06
CA VAL A 121 -1.24 -5.45 -0.01
C VAL A 121 0.07 -4.94 -0.61
N GLN A 122 0.73 -4.02 0.10
CA GLN A 122 2.03 -3.49 -0.27
C GLN A 122 3.06 -3.82 0.81
N ILE A 123 4.12 -4.52 0.41
CA ILE A 123 5.30 -4.73 1.24
C ILE A 123 6.29 -3.61 0.96
N PHE A 124 6.71 -2.90 2.00
CA PHE A 124 7.74 -1.88 1.90
C PHE A 124 9.11 -2.53 2.09
N TYR A 125 10.06 -2.21 1.20
CA TYR A 125 11.39 -2.83 1.18
C TYR A 125 12.00 -2.88 2.58
N GLY A 126 12.61 -3.98 2.99
CA GLY A 126 13.19 -4.21 4.30
C GLY A 126 12.21 -4.62 5.41
N ASP A 127 10.89 -4.58 5.19
CA ASP A 127 9.95 -5.21 6.12
C ASP A 127 10.09 -6.75 6.06
N GLU A 128 10.42 -7.31 4.89
CA GLU A 128 10.70 -8.73 4.68
C GLU A 128 11.90 -9.25 5.47
N SER A 129 12.84 -8.37 5.80
CA SER A 129 14.06 -8.71 6.53
C SER A 129 14.08 -8.15 7.96
N SER A 130 12.98 -7.53 8.41
CA SER A 130 12.96 -6.77 9.67
C SER A 130 14.14 -5.79 9.81
N ARG A 131 14.49 -5.06 8.72
CA ARG A 131 15.67 -4.14 8.67
C ARG A 131 15.73 -3.27 9.93
N PRO A 132 16.86 -2.86 10.50
CA PRO A 132 16.85 -1.95 11.64
C PRO A 132 16.40 -0.52 11.28
N PHE A 133 16.09 0.31 12.28
CA PHE A 133 15.87 1.75 12.06
C PHE A 133 17.18 2.41 11.61
N GLY A 134 17.11 3.24 10.57
CA GLY A 134 18.27 3.97 10.07
C GLY A 134 18.68 5.12 11.01
N PRO A 135 19.88 5.68 10.86
CA PRO A 135 20.29 6.85 11.64
C PRO A 135 19.29 7.99 11.44
N PRO A 136 18.77 8.64 12.50
CA PRO A 136 17.87 9.78 12.33
C PRO A 136 18.61 10.91 11.59
N ALA A 137 17.87 11.73 10.84
CA ALA A 137 18.43 12.84 10.06
C ALA A 137 19.29 13.83 10.89
N ARG A 138 19.14 13.83 12.23
CA ARG A 138 19.94 14.64 13.18
C ARG A 138 21.32 14.07 13.51
N THR A 139 21.67 12.90 12.97
CA THR A 139 23.00 12.30 13.11
C THR A 139 23.96 12.73 11.99
N ARG A 140 23.68 13.84 11.29
CA ARG A 140 24.72 14.48 10.45
C ARG A 140 25.87 14.87 11.37
N CYS A 141 27.05 14.39 11.01
CA CYS A 141 28.32 14.64 11.70
C CYS A 141 28.40 16.09 12.19
N ARG A 142 28.52 16.30 13.51
CA ARG A 142 29.04 17.56 14.03
C ARG A 142 30.44 17.73 13.47
N VAL A 143 30.59 18.56 12.44
CA VAL A 143 31.91 19.07 12.05
C VAL A 143 32.38 19.92 13.24
N PRO A 144 33.50 19.59 13.91
CA PRO A 144 34.02 20.45 14.95
C PRO A 144 34.34 21.80 14.32
N ALA A 145 33.80 22.88 14.88
CA ALA A 145 34.23 24.22 14.51
C ALA A 145 35.74 24.30 14.76
N ARG A 146 36.52 24.55 13.70
CA ARG A 146 37.95 24.82 13.83
C ARG A 146 38.08 26.09 14.68
N ARG A 147 38.85 25.99 15.77
CA ARG A 147 39.30 27.13 16.57
C ARG A 147 40.25 28.01 15.77
#